data_AF-A0A965UPQ1-F1
#
_entry.id   AF-A0A965UPQ1-F1
#
_cell.length_a   1.000
_cell.length_b   1.000
_cell.length_c   1.000
_cell.angle_alpha   90.00
_cell.angle_beta   90.00
_cell.angle_gamma   90.00
#
_symmetry.space_group_name_H-M   'P 1'
#
loop_
_entity.id
_entity.type
_entity.pdbx_description
1 polymer ?
#
loop_
_entity_poly.entity_id
_entity_poly.type
_entity_poly.pdbx_seq_one_letter_code
_entity_poly.pdbx_strand_id
1 'polypeptide(L)'
;MDTETQKRFTKLWNTRPKIRLEDIASQLGYSFQSLAKWRMILGLPKRYGVDEDGELPTPAVIRLRCQQQQTNWNTTERRLRWRGPPHTIYESTTTCD
;
A
#
# COMPACT_ATOMS: atom_id res chain seq x y z
N MET A 1 -23.97 3.55 17.89
CA MET A 1 -23.19 2.69 18.79
C MET A 1 -22.93 3.52 20.02
N ASP A 2 -23.26 3.01 21.19
CA ASP A 2 -23.16 3.77 22.43
C ASP A 2 -21.71 4.02 22.83
N THR A 3 -21.48 5.09 23.58
CA THR A 3 -20.16 5.50 24.07
C THR A 3 -19.50 4.43 24.94
N GLU A 4 -20.31 3.65 25.67
CA GLU A 4 -19.84 2.51 26.47
C GLU A 4 -19.31 1.39 25.58
N THR A 5 -20.04 1.05 24.52
CA THR A 5 -19.64 0.02 23.56
C THR A 5 -18.37 0.44 22.81
N GLN A 6 -18.22 1.73 22.49
CA GLN A 6 -16.99 2.27 21.88
C GLN A 6 -15.76 2.10 22.81
N LYS A 7 -15.91 2.39 24.11
CA LYS A 7 -14.86 2.17 25.11
C LYS A 7 -14.50 0.70 25.24
N ARG A 8 -15.51 -0.18 25.21
CA ARG A 8 -15.30 -1.64 25.26
C ARG A 8 -14.58 -2.14 24.01
N PHE A 9 -14.97 -1.66 22.84
CA PHE A 9 -14.33 -1.99 21.57
C PHE A 9 -12.87 -1.54 21.53
N THR A 10 -12.58 -0.29 21.88
CA THR A 10 -11.20 0.23 21.92
C THR A 10 -10.33 -0.54 22.91
N LYS A 11 -10.87 -0.91 24.08
CA LYS A 11 -10.17 -1.76 25.06
C LYS A 11 -9.83 -3.14 24.46
N LEU A 12 -10.81 -3.85 23.92
CA LEU A 12 -10.59 -5.15 23.23
C LEU A 12 -9.65 -5.01 22.03
N TRP A 13 -9.67 -3.84 21.38
CA TRP A 13 -8.79 -3.54 20.26
C TRP A 13 -7.33 -3.28 20.66
N ASN A 14 -7.05 -2.94 21.91
CA ASN A 14 -5.68 -2.70 22.36
C ASN A 14 -5.12 -3.83 23.22
N THR A 15 -5.96 -4.78 23.64
CA THR A 15 -5.53 -5.97 24.39
C THR A 15 -4.51 -6.81 23.62
N ARG A 16 -3.54 -7.37 24.37
CA ARG A 16 -2.64 -8.42 23.91
C ARG A 16 -2.95 -9.73 24.67
N PRO A 17 -3.00 -10.89 23.99
CA PRO A 17 -2.78 -11.13 22.57
C PRO A 17 -3.83 -10.47 21.66
N LYS A 18 -3.47 -10.22 20.38
CA LYS A 18 -4.36 -9.58 19.41
C LYS A 18 -5.60 -10.45 19.17
N ILE A 19 -6.77 -9.95 19.53
CA ILE A 19 -8.07 -10.60 19.28
C ILE A 19 -8.48 -10.31 17.82
N ARG A 20 -9.10 -11.28 17.13
CA ARG A 20 -9.63 -11.09 15.77
C ARG A 20 -10.84 -10.16 15.81
N LEU A 21 -11.05 -9.40 14.73
CA LEU A 21 -12.19 -8.48 14.64
C LEU A 21 -13.53 -9.22 14.66
N GLU A 22 -13.59 -10.44 14.10
CA GLU A 22 -14.75 -11.33 14.12
C GLU A 22 -15.15 -11.73 15.54
N ASP A 23 -14.19 -12.15 16.37
CA ASP A 23 -14.46 -12.52 17.76
C ASP A 23 -14.99 -11.33 18.57
N ILE A 24 -14.43 -10.14 18.33
CA ILE A 24 -14.90 -8.90 18.96
C ILE A 24 -16.32 -8.55 18.48
N ALA A 25 -16.62 -8.81 17.21
CA ALA A 25 -17.94 -8.61 16.62
C ALA A 25 -18.99 -9.52 17.28
N SER A 26 -18.67 -10.79 17.45
CA SER A 26 -19.52 -11.75 18.17
C SER A 26 -19.72 -11.35 19.63
N GLN A 27 -18.66 -10.88 20.32
CA GLN A 27 -18.76 -10.45 21.72
C GLN A 27 -19.62 -9.20 21.92
N LEU A 28 -19.58 -8.26 20.97
CA LEU A 28 -20.33 -7.01 21.07
C LEU A 28 -21.71 -7.08 20.38
N GLY A 29 -22.01 -8.16 19.64
CA GLY A 29 -23.27 -8.33 18.92
C GLY A 29 -23.40 -7.44 17.68
N TYR A 30 -22.30 -7.03 17.07
CA TYR A 30 -22.30 -6.18 15.87
C TYR A 30 -21.85 -6.96 14.64
N SER A 31 -22.25 -6.47 13.46
CA SER A 31 -21.69 -7.01 12.22
C SER A 31 -20.22 -6.63 12.09
N PHE A 32 -19.44 -7.52 11.47
CA PHE A 32 -18.03 -7.28 11.15
C PHE A 32 -17.83 -5.98 10.36
N GLN A 33 -18.67 -5.75 9.34
CA GLN A 33 -18.57 -4.55 8.50
C GLN A 33 -18.83 -3.27 9.30
N SER A 34 -19.78 -3.29 10.23
CA SER A 34 -20.05 -2.16 11.12
C SER A 34 -18.81 -1.85 11.98
N LEU A 35 -18.22 -2.87 12.64
CA LEU A 35 -17.03 -2.65 13.47
C LEU A 35 -15.79 -2.24 12.66
N ALA A 36 -15.65 -2.73 11.43
CA ALA A 36 -14.57 -2.30 10.53
C ALA A 36 -14.68 -0.79 10.21
N LYS A 37 -15.90 -0.29 9.94
CA LYS A 37 -16.15 1.15 9.76
C LYS A 37 -15.88 1.92 11.05
N TRP A 38 -16.31 1.40 12.20
CA TRP A 38 -16.05 2.02 13.51
C TRP A 38 -14.56 2.11 13.84
N ARG A 39 -13.76 1.10 13.48
CA ARG A 39 -12.30 1.15 13.61
C ARG A 39 -11.72 2.36 12.90
N MET A 40 -12.19 2.65 11.67
CA MET A 40 -11.74 3.79 10.88
C MET A 40 -12.18 5.11 11.51
N ILE A 41 -13.44 5.23 11.94
CA ILE A 41 -13.98 6.44 12.58
C ILE A 41 -13.25 6.76 13.89
N LEU A 42 -12.90 5.73 14.67
CA LEU A 42 -12.20 5.89 15.96
C LEU A 42 -10.68 6.07 15.80
N GLY A 43 -10.14 6.08 14.57
CA GLY A 43 -8.71 6.26 14.32
C GLY A 43 -7.84 5.14 14.90
N LEU A 44 -8.39 3.94 15.08
CA LEU A 44 -7.65 2.83 15.69
C LEU A 44 -6.61 2.25 14.73
N PRO A 45 -5.40 1.92 15.20
CA PRO A 45 -4.32 1.44 14.36
C PRO A 45 -4.69 0.11 13.69
N LYS A 46 -4.31 -0.02 12.42
CA LYS A 46 -4.49 -1.25 11.65
C LYS A 46 -3.56 -2.31 12.23
N ARG A 47 -4.13 -3.43 12.72
CA ARG A 47 -3.33 -4.52 13.33
C ARG A 47 -2.78 -5.53 12.33
N TYR A 48 -3.38 -5.57 11.15
CA TYR A 48 -3.19 -6.58 10.10
C TYR A 48 -3.08 -5.88 8.75
N GLY A 49 -2.01 -6.17 8.03
CA GLY A 49 -1.59 -5.47 6.84
C GLY A 49 -0.10 -5.18 6.96
N VAL A 50 0.62 -5.27 5.84
CA VAL A 50 1.96 -4.69 5.74
C VAL A 50 1.81 -3.22 6.13
N ASP A 51 2.65 -2.74 7.04
CA ASP A 51 2.73 -1.31 7.31
C ASP A 51 2.92 -0.64 5.95
N GLU A 52 2.01 0.25 5.55
CA GLU A 52 2.23 1.10 4.37
C GLU A 52 3.36 2.13 4.65
N ASP A 53 4.12 1.93 5.73
CA ASP A 53 5.26 2.73 6.18
C ASP A 53 6.55 2.38 5.41
N GLY A 54 6.42 2.24 4.10
CA GLY A 54 7.51 2.56 3.20
C GLY A 54 7.12 3.84 2.48
N GLU A 55 7.77 4.96 2.80
CA GLU A 55 7.69 6.14 1.95
C GLU A 55 7.99 5.70 0.51
N LEU A 56 7.06 5.97 -0.42
CA LEU A 56 7.25 5.63 -1.82
C LEU A 56 8.60 6.22 -2.25
N PRO A 57 9.56 5.40 -2.73
CA PRO A 57 10.90 5.89 -3.00
C PRO A 57 10.80 7.03 -4.01
N THR A 58 11.51 8.12 -3.72
CA THR A 58 11.49 9.27 -4.63
C THR A 58 11.92 8.85 -6.04
N PRO A 59 11.49 9.56 -7.09
CA PRO A 59 11.91 9.26 -8.46
C PRO A 59 13.43 9.22 -8.66
N ALA A 60 14.19 9.91 -7.80
CA ALA A 60 15.65 9.85 -7.79
C ALA A 60 16.18 8.49 -7.29
N VAL A 61 15.61 7.96 -6.20
CA VAL A 61 15.96 6.62 -5.67
C VAL A 61 15.60 5.53 -6.66
N ILE A 62 14.45 5.65 -7.33
CA ILE A 62 14.04 4.71 -8.39
C ILE A 62 15.06 4.75 -9.55
N ARG A 63 15.45 5.94 -10.01
CA ARG A 63 16.48 6.09 -11.05
C ARG A 63 17.80 5.45 -10.66
N LEU A 64 18.27 5.69 -9.44
CA LEU A 64 19.51 5.10 -8.93
C LEU A 64 19.45 3.57 -8.90
N ARG A 65 18.36 3.00 -8.39
CA ARG A 65 18.16 1.53 -8.36
C ARG A 65 18.09 0.94 -9.77
N CYS A 66 17.40 1.59 -10.69
CA CYS A 66 17.35 1.17 -12.09
C CYS A 66 18.75 1.16 -12.72
N GLN A 67 19.56 2.19 -12.46
CA GLN A 67 20.93 2.26 -12.96
C GLN A 67 21.81 1.14 -12.39
N GLN A 68 21.73 0.88 -11.07
CA GLN A 68 22.46 -0.21 -10.43
C GLN A 68 22.02 -1.58 -10.95
N GLN A 69 20.74 -1.74 -11.29
CA GLN A 69 20.26 -2.97 -11.92
C GLN A 69 20.79 -3.14 -13.35
N GLN A 70 20.92 -2.05 -14.11
CA GLN A 70 21.48 -2.10 -15.47
C GLN A 70 22.95 -2.52 -15.50
N THR A 71 23.73 -2.15 -14.47
CA THR A 71 25.12 -2.59 -14.34
C THR A 71 25.23 -4.08 -14.02
N ASN A 72 24.22 -4.66 -13.38
CA ASN A 72 24.19 -6.09 -13.04
C ASN A 72 23.78 -6.98 -14.23
N TRP A 73 23.31 -6.41 -15.34
CA TRP A 73 22.88 -7.20 -16.49
C TRP A 73 24.05 -7.89 -17.18
N ASN A 74 23.88 -9.17 -17.47
CA ASN A 74 24.78 -9.89 -18.35
C ASN A 74 24.55 -9.47 -19.81
N THR A 75 25.47 -9.87 -20.70
CA THR A 75 25.46 -9.47 -22.12
C THR A 75 24.18 -9.89 -22.84
N THR A 76 23.61 -11.05 -22.48
CA THR A 76 22.38 -11.60 -23.07
C THR A 76 21.16 -10.78 -22.65
N GLU A 77 21.04 -10.47 -21.36
CA GLU A 77 19.97 -9.65 -20.79
C GLU A 77 19.98 -8.23 -21.36
N ARG A 78 21.17 -7.65 -21.52
CA ARG A 78 21.33 -6.32 -22.13
C ARG A 78 20.84 -6.32 -23.59
N ARG A 79 21.13 -7.37 -24.35
CA ARG A 79 20.67 -7.50 -25.74
C ARG A 79 19.15 -7.64 -25.83
N LEU A 80 18.54 -8.45 -24.98
CA LEU A 80 17.08 -8.66 -24.97
C LEU A 80 16.28 -7.41 -24.55
N ARG A 81 16.89 -6.54 -23.73
CA ARG A 81 16.25 -5.32 -23.20
C ARG A 81 16.58 -4.06 -24.00
N TRP A 82 17.49 -4.14 -24.96
CA TRP A 82 17.83 -3.04 -25.84
C TRP A 82 16.61 -2.63 -26.68
N ARG A 83 16.14 -1.39 -26.54
CA ARG A 83 14.98 -0.87 -27.28
C ARG A 83 15.34 -0.12 -28.56
N GLY A 84 16.61 -0.09 -28.96
CA GLY A 84 17.07 0.73 -30.07
C GLY A 84 17.05 2.22 -29.76
N PRO A 85 17.53 3.06 -30.69
CA PRO A 85 17.32 4.50 -30.61
C PRO A 85 15.82 4.81 -30.70
N PRO A 86 15.32 5.84 -29.97
CA PRO A 86 13.94 6.26 -30.07
C PRO A 86 13.62 6.62 -31.53
N HIS A 87 12.55 6.02 -32.07
CA HIS A 87 12.09 6.33 -33.42
C HIS A 87 11.41 7.70 -33.42
N THR A 88 12.04 8.70 -34.05
CA THR A 88 11.54 10.08 -34.15
C THR A 88 10.56 10.29 -35.30
N ILE A 89 10.15 9.22 -36.00
CA ILE A 89 9.34 9.28 -37.23
C ILE A 89 7.98 9.96 -37.03
N TYR A 90 7.44 9.94 -35.81
CA TYR A 90 6.13 10.51 -35.48
C TYR A 90 6.19 11.70 -34.50
N GLU A 91 7.38 12.20 -34.15
CA GLU A 91 7.51 13.35 -33.23
C GLU A 91 7.04 14.68 -33.85
N SER A 92 6.90 14.77 -35.17
CA SER A 92 6.59 16.01 -35.90
C SER A 92 5.10 16.26 -36.20
N THR A 93 4.17 15.38 -35.80
CA THR A 93 2.74 15.56 -36.17
C THR A 93 1.90 16.37 -35.16
N THR A 94 2.49 17.00 -34.15
CA THR A 94 1.71 17.70 -33.08
C THR A 94 1.99 19.20 -32.92
N THR A 95 2.53 19.88 -33.94
CA THR A 95 2.48 21.35 -34.00
C THR A 95 2.17 21.82 -35.40
N CYS A 96 0.88 22.01 -35.69
CA CYS A 96 0.36 23.00 -36.61
C CYS A 96 -0.91 23.54 -35.94
N ASP A 97 -0.88 24.84 -35.62
CA ASP A 97 -2.00 25.65 -35.11
C ASP A 97 -3.16 25.72 -36.12
#